data_AF-A0A7W3ZX95-F1
#
_entry.id   AF-A0A7W3ZX95-F1
#
_cell.length_a   1.000
_cell.length_b   1.000
_cell.length_c   1.000
_cell.angle_alpha   90.00
_cell.angle_beta   90.00
_cell.angle_gamma   90.00
#
_symmetry.space_group_name_H-M   'P 1'
#
loop_
_entity.id
_entity.type
_entity.pdbx_description
1 polymer ?
#
loop_
_entity_poly.entity_id
_entity_poly.type
_entity_poly.pdbx_seq_one_letter_code
_entity_poly.pdbx_strand_id
1 'polypeptide(L)'
;MAVIIAKRHFNPDEIRFFDVSFVNAVFKVNRNLHIKYENSDIEYISIIDPLCDKRGCLAKVDNKNTPLVWDYGHLSLEGSKYIVENIIKDKVHSYL
;
A
#
# COMPACT_ATOMS: atom_id res chain seq x y z
N MET A 1 13.47 -7.12 5.30
CA MET A 1 12.94 -6.03 4.46
C MET A 1 12.43 -4.87 5.31
N ALA A 2 11.40 -5.03 6.16
CA ALA A 2 10.89 -3.97 7.05
C ALA A 2 11.94 -3.36 8.00
N VAL A 3 12.78 -4.17 8.65
CA VAL A 3 13.84 -3.68 9.56
C VAL A 3 14.86 -2.79 8.85
N ILE A 4 15.12 -3.02 7.56
CA ILE A 4 16.07 -2.22 6.77
C ILE A 4 15.42 -0.91 6.34
N ILE A 5 14.15 -0.96 5.92
CA ILE A 5 13.37 0.22 5.55
C ILE A 5 13.21 1.16 6.75
N ALA A 6 12.81 0.63 7.91
CA ALA A 6 12.65 1.42 9.14
C ALA A 6 13.96 2.08 9.59
N LYS A 7 15.11 1.44 9.38
CA LYS A 7 16.43 2.00 9.69
C LYS A 7 16.86 3.11 8.73
N ARG A 8 16.45 3.05 7.46
CA ARG A 8 16.81 4.06 6.43
C ARG A 8 15.84 5.24 6.40
N HIS A 9 14.58 5.01 6.73
CA HIS A 9 13.50 5.98 6.65
C HIS A 9 12.88 6.21 8.04
N PHE A 10 13.68 6.60 9.03
CA PHE A 10 13.18 6.88 10.40
C PHE A 10 12.71 8.33 10.60
N ASN A 11 12.86 9.20 9.59
CA ASN A 11 12.35 10.57 9.66
C ASN A 11 10.80 10.54 9.72
N PRO A 12 10.15 11.03 10.78
CA PRO A 12 8.69 11.01 10.90
C PRO A 12 7.97 11.79 9.79
N ASP A 13 8.59 12.82 9.23
CA ASP A 13 8.00 13.63 8.16
C ASP A 13 8.10 12.94 6.78
N GLU A 14 8.92 11.89 6.67
CA GLU A 14 9.06 11.08 5.46
C GLU A 14 8.11 9.88 5.52
N ILE A 15 6.87 10.07 5.11
CA ILE A 15 5.83 9.02 5.11
C ILE A 15 5.77 8.21 3.80
N ARG A 16 6.31 8.76 2.72
CA ARG A 16 6.39 8.16 1.39
C ARG A 16 7.83 8.16 0.90
N PHE A 17 8.28 7.04 0.36
CA PHE A 17 9.64 6.91 -0.15
C PHE A 17 9.74 5.86 -1.26
N PHE A 18 10.85 5.88 -1.99
CA PHE A 18 11.27 4.78 -2.87
C PHE A 18 12.42 4.03 -2.20
N ASP A 19 12.30 2.72 -2.11
CA ASP A 19 13.35 1.88 -1.54
C ASP A 19 13.58 0.65 -2.42
N VAL A 20 14.85 0.29 -2.65
CA VAL A 20 15.29 -0.92 -3.35
C VAL A 20 14.74 -2.22 -2.75
N SER A 21 14.28 -2.17 -1.51
CA SER A 21 13.62 -3.25 -0.78
C SER A 21 12.16 -3.43 -1.21
N PHE A 22 11.56 -2.53 -1.98
CA PHE A 22 10.23 -2.80 -2.53
C PHE A 22 10.29 -3.88 -3.60
N VAL A 23 9.39 -4.86 -3.48
CA VAL A 23 9.37 -6.03 -4.35
C VAL A 23 8.70 -5.67 -5.66
N ASN A 24 9.50 -5.42 -6.71
CA ASN A 24 9.00 -5.03 -8.03
C ASN A 24 7.98 -6.00 -8.63
N ALA A 25 8.06 -7.30 -8.28
CA ALA A 25 7.10 -8.31 -8.73
C ALA A 25 5.67 -7.99 -8.30
N VAL A 26 5.48 -7.31 -7.16
CA VAL A 26 4.15 -6.93 -6.65
C VAL A 26 3.48 -5.90 -7.56
N PHE A 27 4.22 -4.90 -8.06
CA PHE A 27 3.68 -3.94 -9.05
C PHE A 27 3.30 -4.62 -10.37
N LYS A 28 4.08 -5.63 -10.78
CA LYS A 28 3.76 -6.42 -11.98
C LYS A 28 2.47 -7.21 -11.78
N VAL A 29 2.28 -7.85 -10.62
CA VAL A 29 1.04 -8.55 -10.27
C VAL A 29 -0.14 -7.58 -10.29
N ASN A 30 0.00 -6.42 -9.66
CA ASN A 30 -1.04 -5.38 -9.67
C ASN A 30 -1.45 -4.98 -11.08
N ARG A 31 -0.47 -4.64 -11.94
CA ARG A 31 -0.73 -4.32 -13.35
C ARG A 31 -1.44 -5.46 -14.10
N ASN A 32 -1.01 -6.70 -13.88
CA ASN A 32 -1.62 -7.86 -14.52
C ASN A 32 -3.07 -8.07 -14.05
N LEU A 33 -3.38 -7.79 -12.79
CA LEU A 33 -4.74 -7.89 -12.25
C LEU A 33 -5.67 -6.83 -12.83
N HIS A 34 -5.20 -5.59 -13.01
CA HIS A 34 -5.96 -4.57 -13.76
C HIS A 34 -6.31 -5.06 -15.16
N ILE A 35 -5.31 -5.51 -15.93
CA ILE A 35 -5.52 -5.99 -17.30
C ILE A 35 -6.47 -7.18 -17.34
N LYS A 36 -6.33 -8.12 -16.40
CA LYS A 36 -7.13 -9.34 -16.36
C LYS A 36 -8.61 -9.07 -16.09
N TYR A 37 -8.92 -8.06 -15.26
CA TYR A 37 -10.27 -7.81 -14.77
C TYR A 37 -10.93 -6.54 -15.36
N GLU A 38 -10.25 -5.79 -16.24
CA GLU A 38 -10.74 -4.53 -16.86
C GLU A 38 -12.12 -4.67 -17.53
N ASN A 39 -12.41 -5.82 -18.14
CA ASN A 39 -13.67 -6.10 -18.83
C ASN A 39 -14.36 -7.36 -18.29
N SER A 40 -14.25 -7.60 -16.99
CA SER A 40 -14.84 -8.76 -16.32
C SER A 40 -15.96 -8.35 -15.36
N ASP A 41 -16.82 -9.31 -15.00
CA ASP A 41 -17.83 -9.11 -13.95
C ASP A 41 -17.23 -9.06 -12.53
N ILE A 42 -15.91 -9.22 -12.40
CA ILE A 42 -15.18 -9.15 -11.12
C ILE A 42 -14.53 -7.77 -11.01
N GLU A 43 -14.86 -7.03 -9.95
CA GLU A 43 -14.16 -5.78 -9.63
C GLU A 43 -12.82 -6.07 -8.95
N TYR A 44 -11.72 -5.67 -9.59
CA TYR A 44 -10.40 -5.66 -8.96
C TYR A 44 -10.15 -4.34 -8.23
N ILE A 45 -10.01 -4.42 -6.91
CA ILE A 45 -9.67 -3.27 -6.06
C ILE A 45 -8.17 -3.27 -5.77
N SER A 46 -7.44 -2.39 -6.46
CA SER A 46 -6.03 -2.15 -6.15
C SER A 46 -5.88 -1.29 -4.89
N ILE A 47 -5.23 -1.84 -3.88
CA ILE A 47 -4.72 -1.07 -2.75
C ILE A 47 -3.35 -0.44 -3.05
N ILE A 48 -2.67 -0.87 -4.11
CA ILE A 48 -1.30 -0.43 -4.42
C ILE A 48 -1.30 0.92 -5.12
N ASP A 49 -2.24 1.15 -6.03
CA ASP A 49 -2.37 2.40 -6.79
C ASP A 49 -2.52 3.64 -5.89
N PRO A 50 -3.38 3.65 -4.86
CA PRO A 50 -3.46 4.79 -3.94
C PRO A 50 -2.26 4.88 -2.97
N LEU A 51 -1.61 3.75 -2.69
CA LEU A 51 -0.44 3.72 -1.81
C LEU A 51 0.83 4.18 -2.52
N CYS A 52 0.98 3.96 -3.81
CA CYS A 52 2.23 4.19 -4.54
C CYS A 52 2.02 5.13 -5.73
N ASP A 53 2.75 6.24 -5.74
CA ASP A 53 2.72 7.20 -6.84
C ASP A 53 4.15 7.62 -7.25
N LYS A 54 4.26 8.66 -8.07
CA LYS A 54 5.55 9.20 -8.52
C LYS A 54 6.43 9.76 -7.40
N ARG A 55 5.89 9.98 -6.20
CA ARG A 55 6.60 10.45 -4.99
C ARG A 55 7.03 9.29 -4.09
N GLY A 56 6.62 8.07 -4.41
CA GLY A 56 6.96 6.86 -3.66
C GLY A 56 5.73 6.16 -3.10
N CYS A 57 5.98 5.10 -2.34
CA CYS A 57 4.94 4.35 -1.65
C CYS A 57 4.77 4.85 -0.23
N LEU A 58 3.51 4.99 0.21
CA LEU A 58 3.17 5.19 1.60
C LEU A 58 3.65 3.97 2.38
N ALA A 59 4.46 4.22 3.39
CA ALA A 59 4.97 3.17 4.26
C ALA A 59 4.69 3.46 5.74
N LYS A 60 4.22 4.66 6.04
CA LYS A 60 3.78 5.09 7.37
C LYS A 60 2.41 5.73 7.24
N VAL A 61 1.54 5.47 8.20
CA VAL A 61 0.17 5.99 8.19
C VAL A 61 0.04 7.34 8.88
N ASP A 62 1.12 7.81 9.53
CA ASP A 62 1.17 9.08 10.27
C ASP A 62 2.60 9.66 10.31
N ASN A 63 2.73 10.79 11.01
CA ASN A 63 4.01 11.45 11.30
C ASN A 63 4.64 10.99 12.63
N LYS A 64 4.30 9.79 13.12
CA LYS A 64 4.85 9.20 14.35
C LYS A 64 5.61 7.90 14.07
N ASN A 65 5.96 7.66 12.81
CA ASN A 65 6.58 6.42 12.34
C ASN A 65 5.72 5.17 12.55
N THR A 66 4.39 5.31 12.59
CA THR A 66 3.50 4.14 12.63
C THR A 66 3.54 3.43 11.28
N PRO A 67 4.06 2.18 11.22
CA PRO A 67 4.30 1.50 9.94
C PRO A 67 3.01 1.04 9.30
N LEU A 68 2.92 1.12 7.97
CA LEU A 68 1.83 0.53 7.18
C LEU A 68 1.91 -1.01 7.17
N VAL A 69 3.13 -1.57 7.16
CA VAL A 69 3.42 -3.01 7.15
C VAL A 69 4.40 -3.38 8.25
N TRP A 70 4.22 -4.54 8.88
CA TRP A 70 5.13 -5.02 9.94
C TRP A 70 6.40 -5.66 9.37
N ASP A 71 6.25 -6.40 8.28
CA ASP A 71 7.31 -7.21 7.70
C ASP A 71 7.44 -6.94 6.20
N TYR A 72 7.81 -7.96 5.43
CA TYR A 72 8.00 -7.81 3.98
C TYR A 72 6.69 -7.61 3.19
N GLY A 73 5.51 -7.70 3.82
CA GLY A 73 4.25 -7.43 3.12
C GLY A 73 2.96 -7.47 3.95
N HIS A 74 2.97 -7.94 5.19
CA HIS A 74 1.77 -7.96 6.02
C HIS A 74 1.49 -6.56 6.61
N LEU A 75 0.26 -6.08 6.40
CA LEU A 75 -0.21 -4.83 6.99
C LEU A 75 -0.12 -4.89 8.52
N SER A 76 0.19 -3.75 9.13
CA SER A 76 0.00 -3.57 10.57
C SER A 76 -1.49 -3.44 10.91
N LEU A 77 -1.82 -3.37 12.20
CA LEU A 77 -3.19 -3.09 12.63
C LEU A 77 -3.63 -1.72 12.12
N GLU A 78 -2.78 -0.72 12.32
CA GLU A 78 -2.97 0.66 11.92
C GLU A 78 -2.99 0.79 10.40
N GLY A 79 -2.13 0.04 9.71
CA GLY A 79 -2.13 -0.06 8.26
C GLY A 79 -3.41 -0.67 7.71
N SER A 80 -3.93 -1.74 8.31
CA SER A 80 -5.19 -2.34 7.89
C SER A 80 -6.37 -1.36 8.08
N LYS A 81 -6.42 -0.66 9.21
CA LYS A 81 -7.44 0.39 9.46
C LYS A 81 -7.35 1.50 8.41
N TYR A 82 -6.14 2.00 8.15
CA TYR A 82 -5.90 3.01 7.14
C TYR A 82 -6.41 2.59 5.75
N ILE A 83 -6.08 1.36 5.32
CA ILE A 83 -6.55 0.80 4.04
C ILE A 83 -8.07 0.77 3.96
N VAL A 84 -8.73 0.28 5.01
CA VAL A 84 -10.20 0.21 5.03
C VAL A 84 -10.79 1.61 4.93
N GLU A 85 -10.37 2.52 5.79
CA GLU A 85 -10.93 3.86 5.91
C GLU A 85 -10.71 4.74 4.67
N ASN A 86 -9.58 4.60 3.99
CA ASN A 86 -9.17 5.51 2.92
C ASN A 86 -9.24 4.92 1.51
N ILE A 87 -9.37 3.59 1.37
CA ILE A 87 -9.30 2.94 0.05
C ILE A 87 -10.48 2.02 -0.19
N ILE A 88 -10.78 1.11 0.76
CA ILE A 88 -11.76 0.04 0.52
C ILE A 88 -13.19 0.50 0.82
N LYS A 89 -13.41 1.30 1.87
CA LYS A 89 -14.74 1.65 2.36
C LYS A 89 -15.66 2.16 1.26
N ASP A 90 -15.22 3.18 0.52
CA ASP A 90 -16.05 3.79 -0.52
C ASP A 90 -16.30 2.86 -1.71
N LYS A 91 -15.37 1.94 -1.99
CA LYS A 91 -15.49 0.94 -3.06
C LYS A 91 -16.44 -0.20 -2.71
N VAL A 92 -16.50 -0.59 -1.44
CA VAL A 92 -17.37 -1.69 -0.98
C VAL A 92 -18.75 -1.18 -0.59
N HIS A 93 -18.90 0.10 -0.23
CA HIS A 93 -20.19 0.67 0.13
C HIS A 93 -21.23 0.61 -1.00
N SER A 94 -20.81 0.59 -2.27
CA SER A 94 -21.71 0.36 -3.41
C SER A 94 -22.38 -1.02 -3.43
N TYR A 95 -21.92 -1.96 -2.58
CA TYR A 95 -22.41 -3.33 -2.48
C TYR A 95 -23.16 -3.65 -1.17
N LEU A 96 -23.30 -2.66 -0.28
CA LEU A 96 -23.98 -2.78 1.02
C LEU A 96 -25.24 -1.90 1.05
#